data_AF-A0A1V5I9R0-F1
#
_entry.id   AF-A0A1V5I9R0-F1
#
_cell.length_a   1.000
_cell.length_b   1.000
_cell.length_c   1.000
_cell.angle_alpha   90.00
_cell.angle_beta   90.00
_cell.angle_gamma   90.00
#
_symmetry.space_group_name_H-M   'P 1'
#
loop_
_entity.id
_entity.type
_entity.pdbx_description
1 polymer ?
#
loop_
_entity_poly.entity_id
_entity_poly.type
_entity_poly.pdbx_seq_one_letter_code
_entity_poly.pdbx_strand_id
1 'polypeptide(L)'
;MEYIEKETAQEGIEKVCNGMARLLSEKNKRYGNSALEPLRVFSRADAADGIMVRLDDKLSRIKNSDKLRKNDISDLIGYLVLLCIAQGWTDFDDLID
;
A
#
# COMPACT_ATOMS: atom_id res chain seq x y z
N MET A 1 -24.17 20.42 -23.81
CA MET A 1 -23.88 20.26 -22.38
C MET A 1 -23.67 18.78 -22.17
N GLU A 2 -22.41 18.36 -22.07
CA GLU A 2 -22.04 16.95 -21.99
C GLU A 2 -22.35 16.46 -20.57
N TYR A 3 -23.28 15.53 -20.44
CA TYR A 3 -23.57 14.89 -19.17
C TYR A 3 -22.40 13.97 -18.85
N ILE A 4 -21.55 14.36 -17.90
CA ILE A 4 -20.54 13.46 -17.35
C ILE A 4 -21.31 12.50 -16.46
N GLU A 5 -21.42 11.25 -16.90
CA GLU A 5 -21.97 10.16 -16.10
C GLU A 5 -21.16 10.06 -14.80
N LYS A 6 -21.85 10.13 -13.66
CA LYS A 6 -21.20 10.22 -12.36
C LYS A 6 -20.74 8.81 -12.00
N GLU A 7 -19.42 8.61 -11.97
CA GLU A 7 -18.79 7.33 -11.61
C GLU A 7 -19.38 6.80 -10.29
N THR A 8 -19.80 5.54 -10.28
CA THR A 8 -20.36 4.89 -9.09
C THR A 8 -19.25 4.69 -8.05
N ALA A 9 -19.63 4.52 -6.78
CA ALA A 9 -18.64 4.24 -5.73
C ALA A 9 -17.87 2.94 -6.01
N GLN A 10 -18.55 1.93 -6.58
CA GLN A 10 -17.94 0.66 -6.97
C GLN A 10 -16.87 0.85 -8.04
N GLU A 11 -17.19 1.56 -9.14
CA GLU A 11 -16.22 1.87 -10.20
C GLU A 11 -15.02 2.65 -9.65
N GLY A 12 -15.26 3.60 -8.75
CA GLY A 12 -14.21 4.35 -8.07
C GLY A 12 -13.27 3.48 -7.22
N ILE A 13 -13.83 2.53 -6.45
CA ILE A 13 -13.05 1.57 -5.66
C ILE A 13 -12.18 0.72 -6.58
N GLU A 14 -12.77 0.10 -7.60
CA GLU A 14 -12.05 -0.74 -8.57
C GLU A 14 -10.92 0.03 -9.24
N LYS A 15 -11.18 1.27 -9.66
CA LYS A 15 -10.19 2.14 -10.30
C LYS A 15 -9.02 2.48 -9.38
N VAL A 16 -9.28 2.77 -8.10
CA VAL A 16 -8.23 3.06 -7.11
C VAL A 16 -7.42 1.80 -6.82
N CYS A 17 -8.06 0.67 -6.54
CA CYS A 17 -7.39 -0.61 -6.27
C CYS A 17 -6.53 -1.05 -7.46
N ASN A 18 -7.05 -0.99 -8.68
CA ASN A 18 -6.31 -1.30 -9.90
C ASN A 18 -5.14 -0.32 -10.12
N GLY A 19 -5.34 0.97 -9.82
CA GLY A 19 -4.28 1.97 -9.84
C GLY A 19 -3.15 1.66 -8.86
N MET A 20 -3.50 1.24 -7.64
CA MET A 20 -2.54 0.83 -6.62
C MET A 20 -1.80 -0.45 -7.00
N ALA A 21 -2.49 -1.46 -7.55
CA ALA A 21 -1.87 -2.68 -8.05
C ALA A 21 -0.79 -2.39 -9.11
N ARG A 22 -1.09 -1.49 -10.06
CA ARG A 22 -0.12 -1.02 -11.06
C ARG A 22 1.06 -0.29 -10.41
N LEU A 23 0.81 0.65 -9.50
CA LEU A 23 1.85 1.41 -8.81
C LEU A 23 2.82 0.49 -8.04
N LEU A 24 2.28 -0.47 -7.30
CA LEU A 24 3.08 -1.40 -6.50
C LEU A 24 3.89 -2.34 -7.40
N SER A 25 3.30 -2.85 -8.48
CA SER A 25 4.00 -3.67 -9.46
C SER A 25 5.18 -2.93 -10.11
N GLU A 26 4.97 -1.67 -10.50
CA GLU A 26 6.02 -0.81 -11.04
C GLU A 26 7.13 -0.51 -10.03
N LYS A 27 6.79 -0.25 -8.76
CA LYS A 27 7.78 -0.10 -7.69
C LYS A 27 8.58 -1.39 -7.49
N ASN A 28 7.92 -2.54 -7.42
CA ASN A 28 8.58 -3.83 -7.24
C ASN A 28 9.53 -4.16 -8.41
N LYS A 29 9.12 -3.87 -9.65
CA LYS A 29 10.00 -4.02 -10.83
C LYS A 29 11.25 -3.15 -10.76
N ARG A 30 11.14 -1.93 -10.21
CA ARG A 30 12.25 -0.96 -10.12
C ARG A 30 13.22 -1.25 -8.98
N TYR A 31 12.70 -1.66 -7.83
CA TYR A 31 13.48 -1.79 -6.59
C TYR A 31 13.67 -3.25 -6.14
N GLY A 32 13.16 -4.22 -6.91
CA GLY A 32 13.14 -5.63 -6.56
C GLY A 32 12.22 -5.93 -5.36
N ASN A 33 12.23 -7.19 -4.93
CA ASN A 33 11.40 -7.70 -3.83
C ASN A 33 11.88 -7.25 -2.43
N SER A 34 12.57 -6.12 -2.31
CA SER A 34 13.30 -5.69 -1.11
C SER A 34 12.43 -5.47 0.14
N ALA A 35 11.13 -5.28 -0.03
CA ALA A 35 10.19 -5.16 1.08
C ALA A 35 9.86 -6.53 1.72
N LEU A 36 9.73 -7.59 0.90
CA LEU A 36 9.42 -8.95 1.35
C LEU A 36 10.68 -9.80 1.56
N GLU A 37 11.78 -9.44 0.89
CA GLU A 37 13.11 -10.05 0.99
C GLU A 37 14.13 -8.97 1.41
N PRO A 38 14.13 -8.52 2.68
CA PRO A 38 15.06 -7.48 3.12
C PRO A 38 16.49 -7.99 3.10
N LEU A 39 17.44 -7.14 2.69
CA LEU A 39 18.88 -7.46 2.63
C LEU A 39 19.51 -7.79 3.99
N ARG A 40 18.86 -7.38 5.10
CA ARG A 40 19.31 -7.63 6.49
C ARG A 40 20.75 -7.21 6.79
N VAL A 41 21.22 -6.13 6.15
CA VAL A 41 22.59 -5.60 6.37
C VAL A 41 22.77 -5.10 7.81
N PHE A 42 21.78 -4.34 8.30
CA PHE A 42 21.80 -3.79 9.68
C PHE A 42 20.61 -4.29 10.50
N SER A 43 19.41 -4.27 9.92
CA SER A 43 18.21 -4.76 10.59
C SER A 43 18.14 -6.29 10.54
N ARG A 44 17.76 -6.90 11.66
CA ARG A 44 17.45 -8.33 11.76
C ARG A 44 15.96 -8.64 11.78
N ALA A 45 15.12 -7.61 11.67
CA ALA A 45 13.68 -7.75 11.59
C ALA A 45 13.31 -8.61 10.37
N ASP A 46 12.22 -9.37 10.51
CA ASP A 46 11.63 -10.03 9.36
C ASP A 46 10.90 -9.01 8.45
N ALA A 47 10.31 -9.51 7.38
CA ALA A 47 9.62 -8.66 6.41
C ALA A 47 8.42 -7.94 7.02
N ALA A 48 7.60 -8.65 7.82
CA ALA A 48 6.40 -8.09 8.43
C ALA A 48 6.76 -6.98 9.43
N ASP A 49 7.69 -7.25 10.34
CA ASP A 49 8.21 -6.26 11.29
C ASP A 49 8.83 -5.06 10.58
N GLY A 50 9.63 -5.31 9.55
CA GLY A 50 10.24 -4.24 8.75
C GLY A 50 9.24 -3.40 7.96
N ILE A 51 8.07 -3.96 7.61
CA ILE A 51 6.98 -3.20 6.98
C ILE A 51 6.23 -2.39 8.03
N MET A 52 5.93 -2.95 9.20
CA MET A 52 5.27 -2.24 10.31
C MET A 52 6.08 -1.03 10.78
N VAL A 53 7.41 -1.17 10.91
CA VAL A 53 8.29 -0.02 11.23
C VAL A 53 8.17 1.09 10.19
N ARG A 54 8.11 0.74 8.89
CA ARG A 54 7.94 1.74 7.82
C ARG A 54 6.56 2.39 7.85
N LEU A 55 5.52 1.67 8.25
CA LEU A 55 4.19 2.24 8.49
C LEU A 55 4.25 3.29 9.61
N ASP A 56 4.90 2.96 10.73
CA ASP A 56 5.08 3.90 11.85
C ASP A 56 5.85 5.16 11.42
N ASP A 57 6.93 5.01 10.64
CA ASP A 57 7.67 6.14 10.09
C ASP A 57 6.79 7.06 9.23
N LYS A 58 5.91 6.47 8.40
CA LYS A 58 4.96 7.23 7.57
C LYS A 58 3.91 7.92 8.42
N LEU A 59 3.34 7.25 9.42
CA LEU A 59 2.37 7.83 10.34
C LEU A 59 2.99 8.96 11.17
N SER A 60 4.22 8.80 11.64
CA SER A 60 4.97 9.83 12.36
C SER A 60 5.15 11.08 11.48
N ARG A 61 5.51 10.90 10.21
CA ARG A 61 5.62 12.02 9.26
C ARG A 61 4.28 12.71 9.01
N ILE A 62 3.19 11.97 8.84
CA ILE A 62 1.85 12.52 8.64
C ILE A 62 1.42 13.32 9.87
N LYS A 63 1.59 12.76 11.07
CA LYS A 63 1.25 13.40 12.34
C LYS A 63 1.95 14.75 12.52
N ASN A 64 3.18 14.87 12.02
CA ASN A 64 4.00 16.08 12.13
C ASN A 64 3.89 16.99 10.89
N SER A 65 2.93 16.77 9.98
CA SER A 65 2.74 17.61 8.80
C SER A 65 1.40 18.34 8.82
N ASP A 66 1.40 19.61 8.42
CA ASP A 66 0.17 20.42 8.33
C ASP A 66 -0.80 19.97 7.24
N LYS A 67 -0.33 19.12 6.30
CA LYS A 67 -1.13 18.68 5.16
C LYS A 67 -0.83 17.24 4.79
N LEU A 68 -1.90 16.44 4.75
CA LEU A 68 -1.89 15.10 4.19
C LEU A 68 -1.66 15.14 2.67
N ARG A 69 -0.67 14.38 2.19
CA ARG A 69 -0.32 14.31 0.76
C ARG A 69 -0.84 13.02 0.16
N LYS A 70 -1.13 13.03 -1.14
CA LYS A 70 -1.52 11.84 -1.91
C LYS A 70 -0.51 10.68 -1.76
N ASN A 71 0.79 11.02 -1.74
CA ASN A 71 1.85 10.03 -1.57
C ASN A 71 1.85 9.39 -0.18
N ASP A 72 1.38 10.09 0.85
CA ASP A 72 1.33 9.54 2.20
C ASP A 72 0.26 8.44 2.26
N ILE A 73 -0.91 8.68 1.67
CA ILE A 73 -1.98 7.69 1.56
C ILE A 73 -1.58 6.51 0.66
N SER A 74 -0.96 6.76 -0.48
CA SER A 74 -0.53 5.66 -1.36
C SER A 74 0.58 4.81 -0.74
N ASP A 75 1.47 5.40 0.07
CA ASP A 75 2.48 4.64 0.81
C ASP A 75 1.84 3.79 1.91
N LEU A 76 0.86 4.32 2.68
CA LEU A 76 0.14 3.54 3.69
C LEU A 76 -0.60 2.35 3.08
N ILE A 77 -1.39 2.57 2.03
CA ILE A 77 -2.07 1.49 1.31
C ILE A 77 -1.05 0.48 0.77
N GLY A 78 0.06 0.97 0.19
CA GLY A 78 1.11 0.12 -0.34
C GLY A 78 1.76 -0.79 0.70
N TYR A 79 2.10 -0.24 1.87
CA TYR A 79 2.67 -1.04 2.96
C TYR A 79 1.66 -2.01 3.57
N LEU A 80 0.37 -1.64 3.66
CA LEU A 80 -0.66 -2.57 4.13
C LEU A 80 -0.85 -3.75 3.16
N VAL A 81 -0.85 -3.51 1.85
CA VAL A 81 -0.88 -4.59 0.85
C VAL A 81 0.34 -5.51 0.97
N LEU A 82 1.53 -4.93 1.13
CA LEU A 82 2.76 -5.73 1.31
C LEU A 82 2.73 -6.51 2.64
N LEU A 83 2.15 -5.94 3.70
CA LEU A 83 1.96 -6.63 4.97
C LEU A 83 1.01 -7.82 4.81
N CYS A 84 -0.10 -7.67 4.10
CA CYS A 84 -1.00 -8.77 3.78
C CYS A 84 -0.25 -9.91 3.07
N ILE A 85 0.57 -9.60 2.05
CA ILE A 85 1.38 -10.60 1.35
C ILE A 85 2.37 -11.27 2.31
N ALA A 86 3.06 -10.51 3.17
CA ALA A 86 4.00 -11.05 4.16
C ALA A 86 3.32 -11.99 5.18
N GLN A 87 2.04 -11.77 5.47
CA GLN A 87 1.21 -12.59 6.36
C GLN A 87 0.48 -13.74 5.63
N GLY A 88 0.56 -13.80 4.29
CA GLY A 88 -0.15 -14.79 3.47
C GLY A 88 -1.62 -14.45 3.19
N TRP A 89 -2.08 -13.24 3.51
CA TRP A 89 -3.45 -12.77 3.24
C TRP A 89 -3.56 -12.28 1.81
N THR A 90 -3.90 -13.19 0.90
CA THR A 90 -4.00 -12.92 -0.54
C THR A 90 -5.42 -13.05 -1.09
N ASP A 91 -6.34 -13.43 -0.22
CA ASP A 91 -7.77 -13.57 -0.45
C ASP A 91 -8.50 -13.04 0.78
N PHE A 92 -9.70 -12.49 0.58
CA PHE A 92 -10.55 -11.88 1.60
C PHE A 92 -12.02 -12.29 1.43
N ASP A 93 -12.32 -13.31 0.60
CA ASP A 93 -13.68 -13.78 0.37
C ASP A 93 -14.37 -14.26 1.65
N ASP A 94 -13.60 -14.71 2.66
CA ASP A 94 -14.10 -15.08 3.99
C ASP A 94 -14.66 -13.90 4.81
N LEU A 95 -14.39 -12.67 4.38
CA LEU A 95 -14.88 -11.44 5.01
C LEU A 95 -16.09 -10.82 4.29
N ILE A 96 -16.58 -11.46 3.22
CA ILE A 96 -17.77 -11.01 2.48
C ILE A 96 -19.01 -11.67 3.11
N ASP A 97 -19.93 -10.86 3.65
CA ASP A 97 -21.22 -11.32 4.20
C ASP A 97 -22.19 -11.86 3.14
#